data_AF-A0A6L7QHK0-F1
#
_entry.id   AF-A0A6L7QHK0-F1
#
_cell.length_a   1.000
_cell.length_b   1.000
_cell.length_c   1.000
_cell.angle_alpha   90.00
_cell.angle_beta   90.00
_cell.angle_gamma   90.00
#
_symmetry.space_group_name_H-M   'P 1'
#
loop_
_entity.id
_entity.type
_entity.pdbx_description
1 polymer ?
#
loop_
_entity_poly.entity_id
_entity_poly.type
_entity_poly.pdbx_seq_one_letter_code
_entity_poly.pdbx_strand_id
1 'polypeptide(L)'
;MNRSEAYIADEKLTYLLHDESKNGLFVLLGYDDHNVEDLRRGLLVIVRTQPLTERIATEHGTKYIILGYIDTPSYGLFHLRTVWFVRQGETALRFVTAVPQRS
;
A
#
# COMPACT_ATOMS: atom_id res chain seq x y z
N MET A 1 -8.31 9.45 -11.33
CA MET A 1 -7.98 9.02 -9.97
C MET A 1 -7.54 10.23 -9.18
N ASN A 2 -8.03 10.42 -7.96
CA ASN A 2 -7.59 11.49 -7.07
C ASN A 2 -6.69 10.89 -5.98
N ARG A 3 -5.39 11.19 -6.05
CA ARG A 3 -4.37 10.66 -5.12
C ARG A 3 -4.41 11.33 -3.74
N SER A 4 -4.91 12.56 -3.62
CA SER A 4 -5.07 13.21 -2.31
C SER A 4 -6.17 12.51 -1.49
N GLU A 5 -7.21 12.02 -2.16
CA GLU A 5 -8.31 11.22 -1.60
C GLU A 5 -7.97 9.73 -1.43
N ALA A 6 -6.71 9.33 -1.65
CA ALA A 6 -6.32 7.95 -1.40
C ALA A 6 -6.53 7.58 0.07
N TYR A 7 -7.10 6.42 0.31
CA TYR A 7 -7.36 5.94 1.66
C TYR A 7 -7.05 4.45 1.82
N ILE A 8 -6.75 4.07 3.05
CA ILE A 8 -6.45 2.71 3.49
C ILE A 8 -7.46 2.39 4.58
N ALA A 9 -8.22 1.30 4.44
CA ALA A 9 -9.13 0.84 5.48
C ALA A 9 -8.36 0.12 6.60
N ASP A 10 -8.84 0.17 7.83
CA ASP A 10 -8.14 -0.38 9.00
C ASP A 10 -8.00 -1.90 8.92
N GLU A 11 -9.00 -2.59 8.34
CA GLU A 11 -8.89 -4.02 8.11
C GLU A 11 -7.75 -4.38 7.16
N LYS A 12 -7.34 -3.46 6.27
CA LYS A 12 -6.20 -3.69 5.37
C LYS A 12 -4.87 -3.60 6.10
N LEU A 13 -4.74 -2.71 7.08
CA LEU A 13 -3.52 -2.60 7.89
C LEU A 13 -3.40 -3.80 8.82
N THR A 14 -4.51 -4.16 9.48
CA THR A 14 -4.60 -5.39 10.29
C THR A 14 -4.20 -6.61 9.46
N TYR A 15 -4.73 -6.72 8.25
CA TYR A 15 -4.38 -7.78 7.31
C TYR A 15 -2.88 -7.80 6.95
N LEU A 16 -2.23 -6.65 6.75
CA LEU A 16 -0.78 -6.61 6.46
C LEU A 16 0.09 -7.04 7.63
N LEU A 17 -0.36 -6.79 8.87
CA LEU A 17 0.39 -7.12 10.09
C LEU A 17 0.16 -8.57 10.55
N HIS A 18 -1.07 -9.06 10.43
CA HIS A 18 -1.49 -10.29 11.11
C HIS A 18 -1.80 -11.46 10.16
N ASP A 19 -1.85 -11.26 8.85
CA ASP A 19 -2.04 -12.39 7.91
C ASP A 19 -0.74 -13.19 7.74
N GLU A 20 -0.74 -14.41 8.29
CA GLU A 20 0.37 -15.37 8.17
C GLU A 20 0.76 -15.67 6.71
N SER A 21 -0.19 -15.57 5.76
CA SER A 21 0.08 -15.78 4.33
C SER A 21 0.92 -14.68 3.69
N LYS A 22 1.09 -13.53 4.38
CA LYS A 22 2.00 -12.44 4.00
C LYS A 22 3.39 -12.57 4.64
N ASN A 23 3.70 -13.76 5.17
CA ASN A 23 5.00 -14.15 5.72
C ASN A 23 5.49 -13.22 6.84
N GLY A 24 4.58 -12.53 7.53
CA GLY A 24 4.93 -11.56 8.57
C GLY A 24 5.87 -10.45 8.08
N LEU A 25 5.86 -10.10 6.78
CA LEU A 25 6.81 -9.12 6.24
C LEU A 25 6.81 -7.81 7.02
N PHE A 26 5.64 -7.23 7.27
CA PHE A 26 5.57 -5.92 7.92
C PHE A 26 6.00 -6.01 9.39
N VAL A 27 5.70 -7.13 10.05
CA VAL A 27 6.24 -7.44 11.38
C VAL A 27 7.77 -7.56 11.35
N LEU A 28 8.31 -8.26 10.36
CA LEU A 28 9.76 -8.35 10.14
C LEU A 28 10.37 -6.97 9.89
N LEU A 29 9.69 -6.07 9.19
CA LEU A 29 10.15 -4.70 8.98
C LEU A 29 10.06 -3.81 10.24
N GLY A 30 9.53 -4.34 11.36
CA GLY A 30 9.42 -3.66 12.65
C GLY A 30 8.07 -2.98 12.88
N TYR A 31 7.07 -3.25 12.04
CA TYR A 31 5.73 -2.73 12.26
C TYR A 31 4.90 -3.63 13.18
N ASP A 32 4.10 -3.01 14.04
CA ASP A 32 3.18 -3.66 14.97
C ASP A 32 1.95 -2.77 15.20
N ASP A 33 1.09 -3.17 16.15
CA ASP A 33 -0.12 -2.42 16.48
C ASP A 33 0.17 -1.03 17.10
N HIS A 34 1.38 -0.78 17.61
CA HIS A 34 1.77 0.51 18.20
C HIS A 34 2.21 1.55 17.17
N ASN A 35 2.68 1.10 15.99
CA ASN A 35 3.16 1.98 14.91
C ASN A 35 2.40 1.78 13.58
N VAL A 36 1.21 1.18 13.63
CA VAL A 36 0.34 0.94 12.46
C VAL A 36 -0.01 2.21 11.68
N GLU A 37 -0.11 3.36 12.35
CA GLU A 37 -0.36 4.64 11.69
C GLU A 37 0.85 5.17 10.93
N ASP A 38 2.07 4.82 11.31
CA ASP A 38 3.27 5.14 10.54
C ASP A 38 3.33 4.30 9.26
N LEU A 39 2.94 3.02 9.33
CA LEU A 39 2.75 2.17 8.14
C LEU A 39 1.72 2.80 7.19
N ARG A 40 0.56 3.23 7.72
CA ARG A 40 -0.48 3.90 6.92
C ARG A 40 0.08 5.14 6.23
N ARG A 41 0.77 5.99 6.98
CA ARG A 41 1.35 7.24 6.47
C ARG A 41 2.36 6.94 5.36
N GLY A 42 3.25 5.96 5.55
CA GLY A 42 4.24 5.56 4.55
C GLY A 42 3.60 5.08 3.25
N LEU A 43 2.59 4.20 3.33
CA LEU A 43 1.85 3.74 2.15
C LEU A 43 1.11 4.87 1.42
N LEU A 44 0.53 5.82 2.18
CA LEU A 44 -0.12 7.01 1.60
C LEU A 44 0.88 7.95 0.92
N VAL A 45 2.09 8.11 1.48
CA VAL A 45 3.17 8.88 0.83
C VAL A 45 3.56 8.25 -0.50
N ILE A 46 3.66 6.92 -0.58
CA ILE A 46 3.98 6.21 -1.83
C ILE A 46 2.98 6.57 -2.92
N VAL A 47 1.68 6.37 -2.69
CA VAL A 47 0.65 6.64 -3.71
C VAL A 47 0.55 8.10 -4.11
N ARG A 48 0.86 9.02 -3.20
CA ARG A 48 0.78 10.46 -3.45
C ARG A 48 1.98 10.99 -4.23
N THR A 49 3.18 10.49 -3.95
CA THR A 49 4.43 11.09 -4.44
C THR A 49 5.11 10.29 -5.55
N GLN A 50 4.94 8.97 -5.60
CA GLN A 50 5.70 8.13 -6.52
C GLN A 50 5.04 8.06 -7.91
N PRO A 51 5.83 7.92 -8.99
CA PRO A 51 5.30 7.80 -10.33
C PRO A 51 4.39 6.58 -10.46
N LEU A 52 3.35 6.69 -11.27
CA LEU A 52 2.50 5.55 -11.58
C LEU A 52 3.28 4.53 -12.42
N THR A 53 3.36 3.28 -11.97
CA THR A 53 4.09 2.22 -12.67
C THR A 53 3.22 1.51 -13.69
N GLU A 54 1.99 1.13 -13.30
CA GLU A 54 1.09 0.39 -14.18
C GLU A 54 -0.37 0.77 -13.92
N ARG A 55 -1.18 0.74 -14.98
CA ARG A 55 -2.63 0.95 -14.94
C ARG A 55 -3.33 -0.15 -15.71
N ILE A 56 -4.22 -0.87 -15.05
CA ILE A 56 -4.96 -2.00 -15.60
C ILE A 56 -6.45 -1.71 -15.47
N ALA A 57 -7.13 -1.52 -16.59
CA ALA A 57 -8.59 -1.35 -16.62
C ALA A 57 -9.30 -2.71 -16.51
N THR A 58 -10.39 -2.74 -15.77
CA THR A 58 -11.28 -3.91 -15.63
C THR A 58 -12.73 -3.46 -15.76
N GLU A 59 -13.66 -4.41 -15.87
CA GLU A 59 -15.11 -4.10 -15.88
C GLU A 59 -15.61 -3.45 -14.58
N HIS A 60 -14.89 -3.61 -13.47
CA HIS A 60 -15.29 -3.08 -12.16
C HIS A 60 -14.61 -1.75 -11.80
N GLY A 61 -13.64 -1.30 -12.60
CA GLY A 61 -12.86 -0.11 -12.30
C GLY A 61 -11.44 -0.18 -12.86
N THR A 62 -10.49 0.44 -12.16
CA THR A 62 -9.09 0.48 -12.60
C THR A 62 -8.16 0.17 -11.45
N LYS A 63 -7.30 -0.83 -11.67
CA LYS A 63 -6.20 -1.18 -10.78
C LYS A 63 -4.97 -0.37 -11.13
N TYR A 64 -4.28 0.12 -10.11
CA TYR A 64 -3.06 0.91 -10.22
C TYR A 64 -1.96 0.23 -9.43
N ILE A 65 -0.76 0.17 -10.01
CA ILE A 65 0.44 -0.32 -9.33
C ILE A 65 1.42 0.83 -9.23
N ILE A 66 1.93 1.04 -8.02
CA ILE A 66 2.87 2.11 -7.70
C ILE A 66 3.99 1.48 -6.88
N LEU A 67 5.21 1.62 -7.41
CA LEU A 67 6.42 1.25 -6.70
C LEU A 67 6.89 2.41 -5.83
N GLY A 68 7.43 2.11 -4.66
CA GLY A 68 7.92 3.14 -3.76
C GLY A 68 8.63 2.60 -2.54
N TYR A 69 9.49 3.42 -1.96
CA TYR A 69 10.17 3.11 -0.72
C TYR A 69 9.31 3.51 0.48
N ILE A 70 9.31 2.66 1.50
CA ILE A 70 8.78 2.99 2.82
C ILE A 70 9.93 3.02 3.81
N ASP A 71 9.92 3.97 4.74
CA ASP A 71 10.85 3.95 5.87
C ASP A 71 10.36 2.90 6.88
N THR A 72 11.25 2.04 7.36
CA THR A 72 10.89 0.91 8.23
C THR A 72 11.50 1.10 9.61
N PRO A 73 10.76 0.78 10.68
CA PRO A 73 11.27 0.94 12.05
C PRO A 73 12.60 0.21 12.30
N SER A 74 12.82 -0.94 11.65
CA SER A 74 13.97 -1.80 11.95
C SER A 74 15.07 -1.81 10.88
N TYR A 75 14.80 -1.42 9.63
CA TYR A 75 15.71 -1.67 8.50
C TYR A 75 15.90 -0.47 7.56
N GLY A 76 15.38 0.72 7.89
CA GLY A 76 15.45 1.88 7.01
C GLY A 76 14.56 1.73 5.77
N LEU A 77 15.01 2.18 4.60
CA LEU A 77 14.18 2.18 3.40
C LEU A 77 13.98 0.78 2.79
N PHE A 78 12.72 0.37 2.62
CA PHE A 78 12.33 -0.88 1.99
C PHE A 78 11.48 -0.65 0.74
N HIS A 79 11.77 -1.34 -0.36
CA HIS A 79 11.09 -1.15 -1.64
C HIS A 79 9.84 -2.01 -1.75
N LEU A 80 8.68 -1.36 -1.94
CA LEU A 80 7.38 -2.01 -2.04
C LEU A 80 6.75 -1.85 -3.41
N ARG A 81 6.00 -2.89 -3.80
CA ARG A 81 4.95 -2.81 -4.80
C ARG A 81 3.61 -2.62 -4.09
N THR A 82 2.99 -1.46 -4.28
CA THR A 82 1.65 -1.18 -3.76
C THR A 82 0.61 -1.31 -4.86
N VAL A 83 -0.55 -1.84 -4.49
CA VAL A 83 -1.70 -2.04 -5.38
C VAL A 83 -2.88 -1.24 -4.85
N TRP A 84 -3.48 -0.48 -5.75
CA TRP A 84 -4.61 0.39 -5.47
C TRP A 84 -5.72 0.16 -6.49
N PHE A 85 -6.95 0.52 -6.14
CA PHE A 85 -8.10 0.37 -7.01
C PHE A 85 -9.01 1.59 -6.95
N VAL A 86 -9.49 2.03 -8.11
CA VAL A 86 -10.58 3.00 -8.23
C VAL A 86 -11.77 2.27 -8.82
N ARG A 87 -12.91 2.28 -8.14
CA ARG A 87 -14.14 1.67 -8.65
C ARG A 87 -14.71 2.51 -9.79
N GLN A 88 -15.43 1.88 -10.70
CA GLN A 88 -16.13 2.58 -11.77
C GLN A 88 -17.06 3.67 -11.20
N GLY A 89 -17.00 4.87 -11.78
CA GLY A 89 -17.77 6.02 -11.33
C GLY A 89 -17.19 6.78 -10.14
N GLU A 90 -16.08 6.33 -9.56
CA GLU A 90 -15.42 6.99 -8.43
C GLU A 90 -14.04 7.56 -8.80
N THR A 91 -13.49 8.38 -7.91
CA THR A 91 -12.17 9.01 -8.07
C THR A 91 -11.15 8.54 -7.04
N ALA A 92 -11.60 8.16 -5.83
CA ALA A 92 -10.73 7.83 -4.71
C ALA A 92 -9.96 6.52 -4.91
N LEU A 93 -8.66 6.52 -4.62
CA LEU A 93 -7.86 5.29 -4.62
C LEU A 93 -8.05 4.54 -3.30
N ARG A 94 -8.49 3.29 -3.41
CA ARG A 94 -8.57 2.35 -2.30
C ARG A 94 -7.34 1.47 -2.29
N PHE A 95 -6.68 1.37 -1.14
CA PHE A 95 -5.59 0.42 -0.98
C PHE A 95 -6.08 -1.03 -1.07
N VAL A 96 -5.38 -1.85 -1.85
CA VAL A 96 -5.67 -3.27 -2.00
C VAL A 96 -4.67 -4.09 -1.19
N THR A 97 -3.37 -3.93 -1.48
CA THR A 97 -2.28 -4.66 -0.81
C THR A 97 -0.92 -4.00 -1.08
N ALA A 98 0.08 -4.37 -0.29
CA ALA A 98 1.49 -4.05 -0.51
C ALA A 98 2.31 -5.33 -0.33
N VAL A 99 3.30 -5.52 -1.20
CA VAL A 99 4.19 -6.68 -1.19
C VAL A 99 5.61 -6.22 -1.51
N PRO A 100 6.65 -7.01 -1.20
CA PRO A 100 8.02 -6.68 -1.60
C PRO A 100 8.09 -6.49 -3.11
N GLN A 101 8.81 -5.45 -3.55
CA GLN A 101 9.18 -5.39 -4.95
C GLN A 101 10.21 -6.50 -5.20
N ARG A 102 9.85 -7.49 -6.02
CA ARG A 102 10.82 -8.47 -6.52
C ARG A 102 11.69 -7.78 -7.57
N SER A 103 13.01 -7.91 -7.40
CA SER A 103 14.03 -7.56 -8.39
C SER A 103 13.94 -8.45 -9.61
#